data_AF-A0AA35QVK3-F1
#
_entry.id   AF-A0AA35QVK3-F1
#
_cell.length_a   1.000
_cell.length_b   1.000
_cell.length_c   1.000
_cell.angle_alpha   90.00
_cell.angle_beta   90.00
_cell.angle_gamma   90.00
#
_symmetry.space_group_name_H-M   'P 1'
#
loop_
_entity.id
_entity.type
_entity.pdbx_description
1 polymer ?
#
loop_
_entity_poly.entity_id
_entity_poly.type
_entity_poly.pdbx_seq_one_letter_code
_entity_poly.pdbx_strand_id
1 'polypeptide(L)'
;MFMRCPGNKMAGAEEKEPENIVHRNAIFCETIHKEQRDQKLYTSYGVNPYKKTEFLQTYREAQGAPRSRYSYPQTEAQEIGWDTKPLVEQPRNDRRLHHPHVMSEITKYMDAAWRQKEQESMQQ
;
A
#
# COMPACT_ATOMS: atom_id res chain seq x y z
N MET A 1 -6.38 -1.16 -66.12
CA MET A 1 -7.26 -0.12 -65.54
C MET A 1 -7.52 -0.50 -64.08
N PHE A 2 -6.81 0.12 -63.13
CA PHE A 2 -7.13 -0.02 -61.70
C PHE A 2 -7.84 1.27 -61.26
N MET A 3 -9.14 1.17 -60.99
CA MET A 3 -9.92 2.29 -60.48
C MET A 3 -9.48 2.61 -59.05
N ARG A 4 -9.03 3.84 -58.85
CA ARG A 4 -8.66 4.41 -57.55
C ARG A 4 -9.95 4.69 -56.77
N CYS A 5 -10.09 4.10 -55.58
CA CYS A 5 -11.21 4.42 -54.69
C CYS A 5 -11.15 5.90 -54.27
N PRO A 6 -12.28 6.65 -54.30
CA PRO A 6 -12.30 8.04 -53.87
C PRO A 6 -12.08 8.15 -52.37
N GLY A 7 -11.17 9.06 -51.99
CA GLY A 7 -10.76 9.32 -50.62
C GLY A 7 -11.93 9.75 -49.72
N ASN A 8 -11.95 9.17 -48.53
CA ASN A 8 -12.85 9.56 -47.46
C ASN A 8 -12.48 11.00 -47.04
N LYS A 9 -13.43 11.94 -47.16
CA LYS A 9 -13.23 13.33 -46.74
C LYS A 9 -13.17 13.36 -45.22
N MET A 10 -12.06 13.83 -44.64
CA MET A 10 -11.96 14.03 -43.20
C MET A 10 -12.96 15.13 -42.80
N ALA A 11 -13.96 14.74 -42.01
CA ALA A 11 -14.89 15.67 -41.37
C ALA A 11 -14.12 16.50 -40.31
N GLY A 12 -14.62 17.72 -40.10
CA GLY A 12 -13.94 18.80 -39.39
C GLY A 12 -13.36 18.42 -38.03
N ALA A 13 -12.25 19.07 -37.70
CA ALA A 13 -11.78 19.17 -36.34
C ALA A 13 -12.81 19.96 -35.53
N GLU A 14 -13.75 19.26 -34.90
CA GLU A 14 -14.52 19.80 -33.79
C GLU A 14 -13.53 20.15 -32.68
N GLU A 15 -13.50 21.41 -32.26
CA GLU A 15 -12.83 21.81 -31.03
C GLU A 15 -13.47 20.99 -29.91
N LYS A 16 -12.77 19.99 -29.39
CA LYS A 16 -13.28 19.15 -28.30
C LYS A 16 -13.62 20.09 -27.14
N GLU A 17 -14.89 20.11 -26.76
CA GLU A 17 -15.36 20.89 -25.62
C GLU A 17 -14.44 20.67 -24.42
N PRO A 18 -14.13 21.73 -23.63
CA PRO A 18 -13.21 21.62 -22.51
C PRO A 18 -13.70 20.51 -21.58
N GLU A 19 -12.84 19.52 -21.34
CA GLU A 19 -13.19 18.31 -20.61
C GLU A 19 -13.77 18.69 -19.24
N ASN A 20 -15.04 18.37 -19.01
CA ASN A 20 -15.72 18.73 -17.79
C ASN A 20 -15.08 17.96 -16.62
N ILE A 21 -14.29 18.69 -15.83
CA ILE A 21 -13.48 18.16 -14.73
C ILE A 21 -14.35 17.38 -13.73
N VAL A 22 -15.58 17.86 -13.49
CA VAL A 22 -16.53 17.20 -12.58
C VAL A 22 -16.96 15.84 -13.14
N HIS A 23 -17.19 15.75 -14.45
CA HIS A 23 -17.54 14.51 -15.12
C HIS A 23 -16.38 13.51 -15.14
N ARG A 24 -15.16 13.99 -15.45
CA ARG A 24 -13.94 13.18 -15.43
C ARG A 24 -13.65 12.60 -14.04
N ASN A 25 -13.80 13.43 -13.00
CA ASN A 25 -13.63 13.02 -11.62
C ASN A 25 -14.69 12.00 -11.19
N ALA A 26 -15.94 12.14 -11.64
CA ALA A 26 -16.99 11.17 -11.38
C ALA A 26 -16.68 9.79 -11.99
N ILE A 27 -16.20 9.78 -13.24
CA ILE A 27 -15.76 8.54 -13.91
C ILE A 27 -14.59 7.91 -13.15
N PHE A 28 -13.60 8.71 -12.75
CA PHE A 28 -12.42 8.22 -12.03
C PHE A 28 -12.75 7.66 -10.64
N CYS A 29 -13.64 8.31 -9.89
CA CYS A 29 -14.14 7.79 -8.63
C CYS A 29 -14.89 6.46 -8.83
N GLU A 30 -15.71 6.34 -9.87
CA GLU A 30 -16.36 5.07 -10.20
C GLU A 30 -15.37 3.95 -10.54
N THR A 31 -14.32 4.24 -11.32
CA THR A 31 -13.30 3.23 -11.66
C THR A 31 -12.53 2.80 -10.43
N ILE A 32 -12.09 3.73 -9.57
CA ILE A 32 -11.45 3.43 -8.30
C ILE A 32 -12.36 2.55 -7.42
N HIS A 33 -13.64 2.91 -7.29
CA HIS A 33 -14.58 2.11 -6.51
C HIS A 33 -14.82 0.72 -7.10
N LYS A 34 -14.79 0.56 -8.44
CA LYS A 34 -14.89 -0.74 -9.11
C LYS A 34 -13.64 -1.59 -8.89
N GLU A 35 -12.45 -1.00 -9.02
CA GLU A 35 -11.17 -1.65 -8.74
C GLU A 35 -11.07 -2.08 -7.28
N GLN A 36 -11.44 -1.21 -6.34
CA GLN A 36 -11.43 -1.50 -4.90
C GLN A 36 -12.49 -2.52 -4.49
N ARG A 37 -13.63 -2.61 -5.20
CA ARG A 37 -14.66 -3.63 -4.95
C ARG A 37 -14.14 -5.04 -5.21
N ASP A 38 -13.29 -5.20 -6.23
CA ASP A 38 -12.68 -6.48 -6.59
C ASP A 38 -11.33 -6.72 -5.88
N GLN A 39 -10.75 -5.69 -5.27
CA GLN A 39 -9.55 -5.77 -4.43
C GLN A 39 -9.87 -6.34 -3.04
N LYS A 40 -10.25 -7.63 -2.99
CA LYS A 40 -10.37 -8.37 -1.74
C LYS A 40 -8.98 -8.63 -1.17
N LEU A 41 -8.57 -7.83 -0.18
CA LEU A 41 -7.42 -8.14 0.65
C LEU A 41 -7.77 -9.34 1.54
N TYR A 42 -7.40 -10.55 1.12
CA TYR A 42 -7.50 -11.73 1.96
C TYR A 42 -6.51 -11.57 3.12
N THR A 43 -7.01 -11.18 4.30
CA THR A 43 -6.20 -11.06 5.53
C THR A 43 -6.15 -12.39 6.29
N SER A 44 -7.12 -13.27 6.05
CA SER A 44 -7.19 -14.62 6.61
C SER A 44 -7.07 -15.66 5.49
N TYR A 45 -5.90 -16.28 5.38
CA TYR A 45 -5.72 -17.46 4.53
C TYR A 45 -5.82 -18.71 5.41
N GLY A 46 -6.78 -19.59 5.09
CA GLY A 46 -6.80 -20.94 5.64
C GLY A 46 -5.69 -21.77 4.99
N VAL A 47 -4.91 -22.49 5.79
CA VAL A 47 -3.96 -23.46 5.20
C VAL A 47 -4.77 -24.49 4.42
N ASN A 48 -4.42 -24.70 3.15
CA ASN A 48 -5.03 -25.73 2.31
C ASN A 48 -5.08 -27.08 3.06
N PRO A 49 -6.27 -27.66 3.29
CA PRO A 49 -6.46 -28.92 4.03
C PRO A 49 -5.66 -30.11 3.48
N TYR A 50 -5.23 -30.05 2.21
CA TYR A 50 -4.42 -31.07 1.55
C TYR A 50 -2.91 -30.83 1.65
N LYS A 51 -2.45 -29.77 2.32
CA LYS A 51 -1.02 -29.58 2.61
C LYS A 51 -0.60 -30.45 3.78
N LYS A 52 0.54 -31.16 3.61
CA LYS A 52 1.14 -32.02 4.64
C LYS A 52 1.37 -31.23 5.93
N THR A 53 0.95 -31.82 7.04
CA THR A 53 1.14 -31.32 8.41
C THR A 53 2.61 -31.00 8.73
N GLU A 54 3.54 -31.77 8.15
CA GLU A 54 4.99 -31.56 8.23
C GLU A 54 5.41 -30.16 7.78
N PHE A 55 4.86 -29.66 6.67
CA PHE A 55 5.20 -28.32 6.16
C PHE A 55 4.82 -27.22 7.16
N LEU A 56 3.65 -27.35 7.81
CA LEU A 56 3.24 -26.39 8.84
C LEU A 56 4.13 -26.43 10.06
N GLN A 57 4.61 -27.61 10.42
CA GLN A 57 5.55 -27.76 11.52
C GLN A 57 6.90 -27.12 11.17
N THR A 58 7.48 -27.42 10.01
CA THR A 58 8.71 -26.78 9.54
C THR A 58 8.55 -25.27 9.40
N TYR A 59 7.40 -24.78 8.93
CA TYR A 59 7.13 -23.35 8.82
C TYR A 59 7.06 -22.68 10.20
N ARG A 60 6.31 -23.25 11.15
CA ARG A 60 6.23 -22.73 12.52
C ARG A 60 7.60 -22.71 13.18
N GLU A 61 8.36 -23.78 13.02
CA GLU A 61 9.74 -23.85 13.49
C GLU A 61 10.58 -22.76 12.81
N ALA A 62 10.52 -22.60 11.49
CA ALA A 62 11.21 -21.55 10.71
C ALA A 62 10.94 -20.15 11.26
N GLN A 63 9.67 -19.85 11.60
CA GLN A 63 9.23 -18.58 12.20
C GLN A 63 9.63 -18.42 13.69
N GLY A 64 10.12 -19.47 14.34
CA GLY A 64 10.63 -19.39 15.70
C GLY A 64 11.82 -18.43 15.81
N ALA A 65 11.90 -17.72 16.94
CA ALA A 65 12.99 -16.78 17.18
C ALA A 65 14.36 -17.49 17.11
N PRO A 66 15.40 -16.86 16.50
CA PRO A 66 16.74 -17.45 16.40
C PRO A 66 17.31 -17.95 17.73
N ARG A 67 16.93 -17.29 18.83
CA ARG A 67 17.30 -17.64 20.21
C ARG A 67 16.87 -19.03 20.66
N SER A 68 15.83 -19.62 20.07
CA SER A 68 15.44 -21.00 20.40
C SER A 68 16.33 -22.05 19.72
N ARG A 69 17.10 -21.66 18.71
CA ARG A 69 17.94 -22.55 17.91
C ARG A 69 19.41 -22.46 18.26
N TYR A 70 19.89 -21.26 18.58
CA TYR A 70 21.29 -21.01 18.87
C TYR A 70 21.42 -20.32 20.22
N SER A 71 22.50 -20.65 20.95
CA SER A 71 22.81 -20.03 22.25
C SER A 71 23.31 -18.59 22.11
N TYR A 72 24.00 -18.30 21.01
CA TYR A 72 24.63 -17.00 20.73
C TYR A 72 24.32 -16.57 19.29
N PRO A 73 24.26 -15.25 18.99
CA PRO A 73 24.06 -14.75 17.63
C PRO A 73 25.19 -15.22 16.72
N GLN A 74 24.85 -15.63 15.50
CA GLN A 74 25.82 -16.12 14.52
C GLN A 74 26.27 -15.04 13.55
N THR A 75 25.53 -13.93 13.47
CA THR A 75 25.81 -12.79 12.58
C THR A 75 25.58 -11.47 13.30
N GLU A 76 26.26 -10.41 12.86
CA GLU A 76 26.13 -9.06 13.42
C GLU A 76 24.67 -8.56 13.40
N ALA A 77 23.94 -8.85 12.31
CA ALA A 77 22.53 -8.47 12.21
C ALA A 77 21.63 -9.16 13.26
N GLN A 78 22.00 -10.38 13.70
CA GLN A 78 21.26 -11.07 14.75
C GLN A 78 21.51 -10.47 16.13
N GLU A 79 22.65 -9.82 16.37
CA GLU A 79 22.97 -9.19 17.65
C GLU A 79 21.96 -8.10 18.03
N ILE A 80 21.55 -7.28 17.05
CA ILE A 80 20.61 -6.17 17.23
C ILE A 80 19.25 -6.67 17.78
N GLY A 81 18.82 -7.85 17.35
CA GLY A 81 17.53 -8.44 17.71
C GLY A 81 17.63 -9.64 18.64
N TRP A 82 18.79 -9.90 19.24
CA TRP A 82 19.03 -11.15 19.99
C TRP A 82 18.25 -11.21 21.31
N ASP A 83 18.20 -10.08 22.01
CA ASP A 83 17.47 -9.87 23.26
C ASP A 83 16.37 -8.82 23.06
N THR A 84 15.23 -9.25 22.52
CA THR A 84 14.10 -8.36 22.20
C THR A 84 13.32 -7.87 23.43
N LYS A 85 13.51 -8.50 24.59
CA LYS A 85 12.85 -8.10 25.84
C LYS A 85 13.64 -6.93 26.44
N PRO A 86 13.04 -5.72 26.54
CA PRO A 86 13.75 -4.59 27.10
C PRO A 86 14.06 -4.84 28.58
N LEU A 87 15.24 -4.40 29.04
CA LEU A 87 15.67 -4.54 30.44
C LEU A 87 14.76 -3.78 31.42
N VAL A 88 14.13 -2.71 30.92
CA VAL A 88 13.13 -1.93 31.66
C VAL A 88 11.83 -2.00 30.87
N GLU A 89 10.79 -2.53 31.50
CA GLU A 89 9.45 -2.49 30.93
C GLU A 89 9.00 -1.04 30.83
N GLN A 90 8.82 -0.53 29.63
CA GLN A 90 8.27 0.81 29.42
C GLN A 90 6.74 0.70 29.35
N PRO A 91 6.00 1.15 30.38
CA PRO A 91 4.54 1.13 30.34
C PRO A 91 4.07 2.15 29.31
N ARG A 92 3.74 1.70 28.10
CA ARG A 92 3.12 2.54 27.05
C ARG A 92 1.77 3.13 27.47
N ASN A 93 1.17 2.62 28.54
CA ASN A 93 -0.10 3.08 29.08
C ASN A 93 0.05 4.20 30.13
N ASP A 94 1.26 4.46 30.66
CA ASP A 94 1.45 5.56 31.62
C ASP A 94 1.61 6.89 30.87
N ARG A 95 0.55 7.71 30.92
CA ARG A 95 0.52 9.04 30.29
C ARG A 95 1.56 10.02 30.84
N ARG A 96 2.15 9.77 32.02
CA ARG A 96 3.21 10.62 32.59
C ARG A 96 4.58 10.38 31.97
N LEU A 97 4.79 9.22 31.35
CA LEU A 97 6.07 8.80 30.79
C LEU A 97 5.99 8.57 29.27
N HIS A 98 4.79 8.28 28.74
CA HIS A 98 4.56 8.00 27.34
C HIS A 98 3.95 9.20 26.60
N HIS A 99 4.79 9.95 25.88
CA HIS A 99 4.43 11.15 25.12
C HIS A 99 4.78 11.00 23.63
N PRO A 100 4.10 10.11 22.89
CA PRO A 100 4.36 9.96 21.46
C PRO A 100 3.92 11.22 20.71
N HIS A 101 4.66 11.58 19.66
CA HIS A 101 4.23 12.65 18.77
C HIS A 101 3.03 12.17 17.93
N VAL A 102 1.90 12.85 18.04
CA VAL A 102 0.65 12.50 17.34
C VAL A 102 0.27 13.62 16.37
N MET A 103 -0.12 13.24 15.16
CA MET A 103 -0.56 14.20 14.15
C MET A 103 -1.91 14.81 14.54
N SER A 104 -1.96 16.14 14.62
CA SER A 104 -3.22 16.89 14.76
C SER A 104 -4.01 16.87 13.45
N GLU A 105 -5.30 17.22 13.52
CA GLU A 105 -6.14 17.38 12.32
C GLU A 105 -5.56 18.41 11.34
N ILE A 106 -5.03 19.52 11.88
CA ILE A 106 -4.37 20.57 11.08
C ILE A 106 -3.14 20.01 10.38
N THR A 107 -2.30 19.26 11.10
CA THR A 107 -1.10 18.64 10.51
C THR A 107 -1.47 17.68 9.39
N LYS A 108 -2.49 16.83 9.59
CA LYS A 108 -2.99 15.91 8.56
C LYS A 108 -3.56 16.65 7.35
N TYR A 109 -4.30 17.73 7.57
CA TYR A 109 -4.87 18.56 6.51
C TYR A 109 -3.77 19.21 5.68
N MET A 110 -2.78 19.83 6.32
CA MET A 110 -1.66 20.46 5.63
C MET A 110 -0.84 19.44 4.84
N ASP A 111 -0.55 18.27 5.41
CA ASP A 111 0.11 17.16 4.73
C ASP A 111 -0.66 16.70 3.47
N ALA A 112 -1.99 16.70 3.51
CA ALA A 112 -2.82 16.35 2.35
C ALA A 112 -2.81 17.46 1.29
N ALA A 113 -2.96 18.72 1.72
CA ALA A 113 -2.92 19.89 0.85
C ALA A 113 -1.58 20.01 0.11
N TRP A 114 -0.47 19.73 0.79
CA TRP A 114 0.87 19.73 0.18
C TRP A 114 1.02 18.66 -0.89
N ARG A 115 0.53 17.43 -0.63
CA ARG A 115 0.55 16.35 -1.65
C ARG A 115 -0.26 16.70 -2.89
N GLN A 116 -1.41 17.36 -2.73
CA GLN A 116 -2.23 17.82 -3.87
C GLN A 116 -1.48 18.86 -4.71
N LYS A 117 -0.87 19.86 -4.06
CA LYS A 117 -0.06 20.88 -4.72
C LYS A 117 1.09 20.29 -5.53
N GLU A 118 1.78 19.28 -4.99
CA GLU A 118 2.84 18.56 -5.73
C GLU A 118 2.29 17.85 -6.97
N GLN A 119 1.15 17.16 -6.86
CA GLN A 119 0.51 16.49 -7.99
C GLN A 119 0.05 17.45 -9.08
N GLU A 120 -0.45 18.64 -8.70
CA GLU A 120 -0.85 19.70 -9.63
C GLU A 120 0.37 20.31 -10.34
N SER A 121 1.48 20.50 -9.62
CA SER A 121 2.73 21.03 -10.20
C SER A 121 3.38 20.10 -11.23
N MET A 122 3.13 18.79 -11.14
CA MET A 122 3.62 17.81 -12.12
C MET A 122 2.73 17.71 -13.37
N GLN A 123 1.55 18.31 -13.36
CA GLN A 123 0.60 18.29 -14.49
C GLN A 123 0.71 19.52 -15.40
N GLN A 124 1.50 20.53 -15.01
CA GLN A 124 1.83 21.72 -15.78
C GLN A 124 3.14 21.53 -16.55
#